data_AF-A0A7V8CVD8-F1
#
_entry.id   AF-A0A7V8CVD8-F1
#
_cell.length_a   1.000
_cell.length_b   1.000
_cell.length_c   1.000
_cell.angle_alpha   90.00
_cell.angle_beta   90.00
_cell.angle_gamma   90.00
#
_symmetry.space_group_name_H-M   'P 1'
#
loop_
_entity.id
_entity.type
_entity.pdbx_description
1 polymer ?
#
loop_
_entity_poly.entity_id
_entity_poly.type
_entity_poly.pdbx_seq_one_letter_code
_entity_poly.pdbx_strand_id
1 'polypeptide(L)'
;MSTRVVVAFALVCVAVPLIVMIWQPVLGLLLLPMALLVAARSWYLHRRWVDAEGRKQHSRAQVKANQANIIYVQVVDDQGNDLPPAVARAKLEAAHMEAGPRDTVLPARRKL
;
A
#
# COMPACT_ATOMS: atom_id res chain seq x y z
N MET A 1 -7.51 0.80 10.18
CA MET A 1 -8.55 0.39 11.15
C MET A 1 -9.52 -0.53 10.42
N SER A 2 -9.71 -1.79 10.85
CA SER A 2 -10.57 -2.74 10.13
C SER A 2 -12.05 -2.37 10.29
N THR A 3 -12.87 -2.58 9.28
CA THR A 3 -14.34 -2.33 9.31
C THR A 3 -15.01 -3.04 10.49
N ARG A 4 -14.49 -4.20 10.88
CA ARG A 4 -14.94 -4.97 12.05
C ARG A 4 -14.81 -4.20 13.36
N VAL A 5 -13.76 -3.40 13.51
CA VAL A 5 -13.51 -2.59 14.73
C VAL A 5 -14.51 -1.44 14.82
N VAL A 6 -14.83 -0.81 13.68
CA VAL A 6 -15.81 0.29 13.64
C VAL A 6 -17.22 -0.21 13.93
N VAL A 7 -17.59 -1.38 13.39
CA VAL A 7 -18.88 -2.02 13.68
C VAL A 7 -18.98 -2.44 15.15
N ALA A 8 -17.92 -3.04 15.71
CA ALA A 8 -17.88 -3.39 17.12
C ALA A 8 -18.02 -2.15 18.03
N PHE A 9 -17.33 -1.05 17.70
CA PHE A 9 -17.44 0.20 18.43
C PHE A 9 -18.85 0.81 18.36
N ALA A 10 -19.45 0.83 17.17
CA ALA A 10 -20.83 1.30 16.98
C ALA A 10 -21.83 0.46 17.79
N LEU A 11 -21.67 -0.86 17.83
CA LEU A 11 -22.48 -1.77 18.64
C LEU A 11 -22.37 -1.44 20.13
N VAL A 12 -21.16 -1.23 20.64
CA VAL A 12 -20.94 -0.86 22.05
C VAL A 12 -21.58 0.49 22.37
N CYS A 13 -21.45 1.49 21.50
CA CYS A 13 -22.07 2.79 21.66
C CYS A 13 -23.60 2.74 21.74
N VAL A 14 -24.25 1.76 21.11
CA VAL A 14 -25.72 1.58 21.19
C VAL A 14 -26.11 0.69 22.38
N ALA A 15 -25.37 -0.39 22.63
CA ALA A 15 -25.67 -1.35 23.68
C ALA A 15 -25.53 -0.78 25.10
N VAL A 16 -24.50 0.03 25.35
CA VAL A 16 -24.26 0.64 26.67
C VAL A 16 -25.43 1.53 27.13
N PRO A 17 -25.90 2.52 26.36
CA PRO A 17 -27.05 3.32 26.76
C PRO A 17 -28.34 2.50 26.91
N LEU A 18 -28.54 1.44 26.12
CA LEU A 18 -29.68 0.53 26.29
C LEU A 18 -29.65 -0.21 27.63
N ILE A 19 -28.49 -0.71 28.06
CA ILE A 19 -28.33 -1.38 29.36
C ILE A 19 -28.56 -0.39 30.51
N VAL A 20 -28.03 0.84 30.38
CA VAL A 20 -28.23 1.91 31.37
C VAL A 20 -29.71 2.28 31.49
N MET A 21 -30.46 2.22 30.38
CA MET A 21 -31.89 2.54 30.35
C MET A 21 -32.74 1.63 31.25
N ILE A 22 -32.27 0.40 31.54
CA ILE A 22 -32.96 -0.56 32.42
C ILE A 22 -32.98 -0.06 33.88
N TRP A 23 -31.90 0.59 34.32
CA TRP A 23 -31.74 1.07 35.69
C TRP A 23 -32.14 2.54 35.84
N GLN A 24 -31.85 3.35 34.82
CA GLN A 24 -32.00 4.80 34.84
C GLN A 24 -32.48 5.28 33.45
N PRO A 25 -33.81 5.31 33.19
CA PRO A 25 -34.34 5.58 31.85
C PRO A 25 -34.00 6.99 31.34
N VAL A 26 -33.96 7.98 32.23
CA VAL A 26 -33.63 9.37 31.89
C VAL A 26 -32.18 9.52 31.43
N LEU A 27 -31.24 8.89 32.14
CA LEU A 27 -29.81 8.89 31.78
C LEU A 27 -29.56 8.14 30.47
N GLY A 28 -30.19 6.98 30.29
CA GLY A 28 -30.09 6.22 29.05
C GLY A 28 -30.59 7.03 27.84
N LEU A 29 -31.74 7.69 27.98
CA LEU A 29 -32.31 8.54 26.93
C LEU A 29 -31.39 9.72 26.56
N LEU A 30 -30.75 10.36 27.54
CA LEU A 30 -29.81 11.47 27.30
C LEU A 30 -28.50 11.01 26.65
N LEU A 31 -28.02 9.82 27.02
CA LEU A 31 -26.76 9.27 26.51
C LEU A 31 -26.89 8.74 25.07
N LEU A 32 -28.06 8.23 24.69
CA LEU A 32 -28.32 7.62 23.38
C LEU A 32 -28.03 8.56 22.19
N PRO A 33 -28.54 9.80 22.13
CA PRO A 33 -28.23 10.71 21.03
C PRO A 33 -26.75 11.12 21.01
N MET A 34 -26.11 11.25 22.17
CA MET A 34 -24.69 11.58 22.27
C MET A 34 -23.83 10.44 21.71
N ALA A 35 -24.12 9.20 22.10
CA ALA A 35 -23.44 8.03 21.58
C ALA A 35 -23.65 7.85 20.07
N LEU A 36 -24.85 8.16 19.56
CA LEU A 36 -25.15 8.15 18.13
C LEU A 36 -24.31 9.18 17.35
N LEU A 37 -24.16 10.39 17.88
CA LEU A 37 -23.33 11.44 17.27
C LEU A 37 -21.86 11.02 17.21
N VAL A 38 -21.33 10.42 18.28
CA VAL A 38 -19.95 9.92 18.32
C VAL A 38 -19.76 8.78 17.31
N ALA A 39 -20.69 7.83 17.24
CA ALA A 39 -20.66 6.74 16.27
C ALA A 39 -20.72 7.27 14.83
N ALA A 40 -21.62 8.19 14.51
CA ALA A 40 -21.74 8.82 13.20
C ALA A 40 -20.46 9.57 12.80
N ARG A 41 -19.85 10.31 13.74
CA ARG A 41 -18.59 11.02 13.51
C ARG A 41 -17.44 10.05 13.23
N SER A 42 -17.35 8.95 13.97
CA SER A 42 -16.34 7.91 13.77
C SER A 42 -16.47 7.23 12.41
N TRP A 43 -17.71 6.96 11.97
CA TRP A 43 -18.00 6.36 10.67
C TRP A 43 -17.60 7.29 9.52
N TYR A 44 -17.96 8.58 9.62
CA TYR A 44 -17.59 9.58 8.63
C TYR A 44 -16.06 9.71 8.47
N LEU A 45 -15.33 9.72 9.59
CA LEU A 45 -13.88 9.73 9.57
C LEU A 45 -13.33 8.45 8.92
N HIS A 46 -13.82 7.28 9.33
CA HIS A 46 -13.38 6.00 8.77
C HIS A 46 -13.55 5.95 7.25
N ARG A 47 -14.70 6.37 6.73
CA ARG A 47 -14.97 6.42 5.28
C ARG A 47 -13.95 7.32 4.56
N ARG A 48 -13.69 8.52 5.11
CA ARG A 48 -12.70 9.46 4.55
C ARG A 48 -11.28 8.89 4.52
N TRP A 49 -10.89 8.11 5.52
CA TRP A 49 -9.59 7.43 5.55
C TRP A 49 -9.51 6.29 4.52
N VAL A 50 -10.56 5.46 4.41
CA VAL A 50 -10.61 4.36 3.43
C VAL A 50 -10.56 4.91 1.99
N ASP A 51 -11.29 5.98 1.69
CA ASP A 51 -11.27 6.63 0.38
C ASP A 51 -9.90 7.28 0.07
N ALA A 52 -9.20 7.77 1.09
CA ALA A 52 -7.84 8.28 0.94
C ALA A 52 -6.81 7.17 0.70
N GLU A 53 -6.95 6.02 1.37
CA GLU A 53 -6.10 4.84 1.18
C GLU A 53 -6.29 4.22 -0.22
N GLY A 54 -7.55 4.11 -0.68
CA GLY A 54 -7.87 3.60 -2.02
C GLY A 54 -7.26 4.44 -3.14
N ARG A 55 -7.29 5.78 -3.00
CA ARG A 55 -6.63 6.69 -3.96
C ARG A 55 -5.10 6.56 -3.96
N LYS A 56 -4.48 6.36 -2.80
CA LYS A 56 -3.04 6.10 -2.70
C LYS A 56 -2.64 4.76 -3.32
N GLN A 57 -3.47 3.72 -3.19
CA GLN A 57 -3.23 2.44 -3.85
C GLN A 57 -3.32 2.53 -5.37
N HIS A 58 -4.31 3.24 -5.92
CA HIS A 58 -4.40 3.45 -7.37
C HIS A 58 -3.23 4.26 -7.91
N SER A 59 -2.80 5.30 -7.17
CA SER A 59 -1.63 6.08 -7.54
C SER A 59 -0.33 5.25 -7.47
N ARG A 60 -0.16 4.39 -6.46
CA ARG A 60 1.00 3.47 -6.38
C ARG A 60 1.00 2.42 -7.50
N ALA A 61 -0.16 1.89 -7.88
CA ALA A 61 -0.28 0.96 -9.01
C ALA A 61 0.09 1.65 -10.34
N GLN A 62 -0.36 2.89 -10.54
CA GLN A 62 0.01 3.70 -11.70
C GLN A 62 1.50 4.06 -11.71
N VAL A 63 2.09 4.39 -10.56
CA VAL A 63 3.54 4.68 -10.45
C VAL A 63 4.37 3.44 -10.78
N LYS A 64 3.97 2.25 -10.32
CA LYS A 64 4.65 0.99 -10.67
C LYS A 64 4.59 0.67 -12.17
N ALA A 65 3.49 0.97 -12.85
CA ALA A 65 3.34 0.73 -14.28
C ALA A 65 4.14 1.71 -15.16
N ASN A 66 4.55 2.86 -14.61
CA ASN A 66 5.29 3.90 -15.33
C ASN A 66 6.76 4.03 -14.88
N GLN A 67 7.23 3.17 -13.98
CA GLN A 67 8.59 3.19 -13.49
C GLN A 67 9.49 2.47 -14.49
N ALA A 68 10.43 3.19 -15.10
CA ALA A 68 11.51 2.61 -15.89
C ALA A 68 12.27 1.62 -14.98
N ASN A 69 12.32 0.33 -15.35
CA ASN A 69 13.10 -0.64 -14.62
C ASN A 69 14.57 -0.47 -15.03
N ILE A 70 15.42 -0.26 -14.03
CA ILE A 70 16.86 -0.28 -14.23
C ILE A 70 17.30 -1.73 -14.05
N ILE A 71 17.73 -2.36 -15.14
CA ILE A 71 18.19 -3.75 -15.14
C ILE A 71 19.72 -3.72 -15.06
N TYR A 72 20.27 -4.16 -13.93
CA TYR A 72 21.71 -4.31 -13.76
C TYR A 72 22.14 -5.65 -14.33
N VAL A 73 22.90 -5.62 -15.42
CA VAL A 73 23.39 -6.85 -16.08
C VAL A 73 24.89 -6.96 -15.85
N GLN A 74 25.30 -8.08 -15.26
CA GLN A 74 26.71 -8.46 -15.13
C GLN A 74 27.01 -9.58 -16.13
N VAL A 75 27.99 -9.35 -16.99
CA VAL A 75 28.39 -10.30 -18.04
C VAL A 75 29.60 -11.07 -17.56
N VAL A 76 29.38 -12.29 -17.05
CA VAL A 76 30.42 -13.21 -16.54
C VAL A 76 30.48 -14.49 -17.37
N ASP A 77 31.63 -15.18 -17.32
CA ASP A 77 31.82 -16.49 -17.93
C ASP A 77 31.28 -17.62 -17.02
N ASP A 78 31.35 -18.87 -17.48
CA ASP A 78 30.85 -20.04 -16.71
C ASP A 78 31.62 -20.27 -15.40
N GLN A 79 32.76 -19.59 -15.21
CA GLN A 79 33.59 -19.63 -14.01
C GLN A 79 33.42 -18.38 -13.12
N GLY A 80 32.58 -17.44 -13.52
CA GLY A 80 32.32 -16.19 -12.79
C GLY A 80 33.38 -15.10 -12.99
N ASN A 81 34.26 -15.22 -13.99
CA ASN A 81 35.24 -14.20 -14.35
C ASN A 81 34.63 -13.18 -15.31
N ASP A 82 35.17 -11.95 -15.27
CA ASP A 82 34.75 -10.87 -16.16
C ASP A 82 35.21 -11.17 -17.60
N LEU A 83 34.28 -11.06 -18.55
CA LEU A 83 34.60 -11.25 -19.96
C LEU A 83 35.46 -10.11 -20.52
N PRO A 84 36.27 -10.39 -21.56
CA PRO A 84 36.98 -9.35 -22.31
C PRO A 84 36.03 -8.24 -22.77
N PRO A 85 36.48 -6.97 -22.77
CA PRO A 85 35.62 -5.82 -23.00
C PRO A 85 34.92 -5.82 -24.36
N ALA A 86 35.50 -6.48 -25.37
CA ALA A 86 34.89 -6.66 -26.68
C ALA A 86 33.65 -7.58 -26.64
N VAL A 87 33.70 -8.67 -25.88
CA VAL A 87 32.61 -9.67 -25.79
C VAL A 87 31.51 -9.19 -24.84
N ALA A 88 31.89 -8.50 -23.75
CA ALA A 88 30.94 -7.91 -22.82
C ALA A 88 30.05 -6.85 -23.48
N ARG A 89 30.60 -6.02 -24.39
CA ARG A 89 29.83 -5.02 -25.15
C ARG A 89 28.80 -5.65 -26.07
N ALA A 90 29.18 -6.69 -26.83
CA ALA A 90 28.26 -7.39 -27.72
C ALA A 90 27.09 -8.04 -26.95
N LYS A 91 27.35 -8.61 -25.77
CA LYS A 91 26.30 -9.18 -24.90
C LYS A 91 25.42 -8.11 -24.25
N LEU A 92 25.96 -6.94 -23.92
CA LEU A 92 25.18 -5.80 -23.39
C LEU A 92 24.29 -5.14 -24.46
N GLU A 93 24.74 -5.09 -25.71
CA GLU A 93 23.92 -4.65 -26.85
C GLU A 93 22.79 -5.64 -27.12
N ALA A 94 23.08 -6.95 -27.10
CA ALA A 94 22.04 -7.97 -27.23
C ALA A 94 20.98 -7.85 -26.11
N ALA A 95 21.42 -7.62 -24.86
CA ALA A 95 20.52 -7.38 -23.73
C ALA A 95 19.70 -6.08 -23.87
N HIS A 96 20.25 -5.01 -24.47
CA HIS A 96 19.50 -3.79 -24.78
C HIS A 96 18.42 -4.02 -25.84
N MET A 97 18.70 -4.87 -26.83
CA MET A 97 17.74 -5.17 -27.90
C MET A 97 16.56 -6.03 -27.42
N GLU A 98 16.76 -6.81 -26.36
CA GLU A 98 15.75 -7.68 -25.76
C GLU A 98 14.94 -6.98 -24.65
N ALA A 99 15.49 -5.90 -24.08
CA ALA A 99 14.83 -5.09 -23.06
C ALA A 99 13.69 -4.23 -23.64
N GLY A 100 12.66 -3.95 -22.83
CA GLY A 100 11.54 -3.13 -23.27
C GLY A 100 11.96 -1.67 -23.55
N PRO A 101 11.19 -0.89 -24.33
CA PRO A 101 11.53 0.48 -24.74
C PRO A 101 11.65 1.50 -23.59
N ARG A 102 11.39 1.09 -22.35
CA ARG A 102 11.49 1.90 -21.12
C ARG A 102 12.51 1.37 -20.13
N ASP A 103 13.13 0.24 -20.41
CA ASP A 103 14.08 -0.40 -19.51
C ASP A 103 15.49 0.12 -19.83
N THR A 104 16.23 0.49 -18.79
CA THR A 104 17.61 0.95 -18.93
C THR A 104 18.54 -0.13 -18.41
N VAL A 105 19.33 -0.72 -19.30
CA VAL A 105 20.32 -1.73 -18.94
C VAL A 105 21.63 -1.02 -18.59
N LEU A 106 22.07 -1.15 -17.33
CA LEU A 106 23.33 -0.55 -16.88
C LEU A 106 24.36 -1.64 -16.60
N PRO A 107 25.61 -1.48 -17.08
CA PRO A 107 26.68 -2.42 -16.77
C PRO A 107 27.10 -2.26 -15.30
N ALA A 108 26.97 -3.33 -14.52
CA ALA A 108 27.52 -3.38 -13.16
C ALA A 108 28.99 -3.81 -13.23
N ARG A 109 29.93 -2.95 -12.81
CA ARG A 109 31.34 -3.33 -12.62
C ARG A 109 31.58 -3.73 -11.17
N ARG A 110 32.15 -4.92 -10.95
CA ARG A 110 32.73 -5.29 -9.66
C ARG A 110 33.95 -4.39 -9.43
N LYS A 111 33.93 -3.56 -8.38
CA LYS A 111 35.18 -3.01 -7.83
C LYS A 111 35.80 -4.13 -6.98
N LEU A 112 36.90 -4.71 -7.47
CA LEU A 112 37.85 -5.45 -6.63
C LEU A 112 38.66 -4.45 -5.82
#